data_AF-A0A920NYN0-F1
#
_entry.id   AF-A0A920NYN0-F1
#
_cell.length_a   1.000
_cell.length_b   1.000
_cell.length_c   1.000
_cell.angle_alpha   90.00
_cell.angle_beta   90.00
_cell.angle_gamma   90.00
#
_symmetry.space_group_name_H-M   'P 1'
#
loop_
_entity.id
_entity.type
_entity.pdbx_description
1 polymer ?
#
loop_
_entity_poly.entity_id
_entity_poly.type
_entity_poly.pdbx_seq_one_letter_code
_entity_poly.pdbx_strand_id
1 'polypeptide(L)' 'MVIDQIPQFNDVNSNQQQRFITLLDVIYDKNISLAVTADINLDQFTSSRLLEKPFKRTISRLYELTSNEYN' A
#
# COMPACT_ATOMS: atom_id res chain seq x y z
N MET A 1 -4.25 2.85 12.93
CA MET A 1 -2.79 2.90 12.70
C MET A 1 -2.51 4.01 11.68
N VAL A 2 -1.35 4.67 11.74
CA VAL A 2 -0.97 5.72 10.78
C VAL A 2 0.30 5.30 10.05
N ILE A 3 0.31 5.39 8.72
CA ILE A 3 1.52 5.29 7.90
C ILE A 3 1.71 6.62 7.19
N ASP A 4 2.80 7.32 7.50
CA ASP A 4 3.12 8.61 6.90
C ASP A 4 4.11 8.44 5.75
N GLN A 5 3.95 9.24 4.68
CA GLN A 5 4.93 9.40 3.61
C GLN A 5 5.30 8.09 2.89
N ILE A 6 4.31 7.41 2.30
CA ILE A 6 4.58 6.20 1.52
C ILE A 6 5.43 6.56 0.27
N PRO A 7 6.63 5.98 0.11
CA PRO A 7 7.51 6.30 -1.02
C PRO A 7 7.00 5.69 -2.33
N GLN A 8 7.44 6.27 -3.46
CA GLN A 8 7.29 5.61 -4.75
C GLN A 8 8.15 4.36 -4.82
N PHE A 9 7.58 3.26 -5.35
CA PHE A 9 8.30 2.00 -5.48
C PHE A 9 8.79 1.78 -6.90
N ASN A 10 10.02 1.30 -7.00
CA ASN A 10 10.69 0.92 -8.24
C ASN A 10 11.69 -0.21 -7.92
N ASP A 11 12.43 -0.66 -8.93
CA ASP A 11 13.36 -1.78 -8.75
C ASP A 11 14.46 -1.51 -7.71
N VAL A 12 14.86 -0.25 -7.52
CA VAL A 12 15.91 0.15 -6.57
C VAL A 12 15.48 -0.07 -5.12
N ASN A 13 14.18 0.10 -4.82
CA ASN A 13 13.64 -0.07 -3.47
C ASN A 13 12.64 -1.23 -3.35
N SER A 14 12.75 -2.24 -4.22
CA SER A 14 11.91 -3.44 -4.23
C SER A 14 11.81 -4.15 -2.87
N ASN A 15 12.90 -4.18 -2.09
CA ASN A 15 12.88 -4.71 -0.71
C ASN A 15 11.97 -3.91 0.24
N GLN A 16 11.90 -2.59 0.08
CA GLN A 16 10.99 -1.74 0.84
C GLN A 16 9.54 -2.01 0.42
N GLN A 17 9.30 -2.11 -0.89
CA GLN A 17 7.99 -2.44 -1.44
C GLN A 17 7.49 -3.80 -0.92
N GLN A 18 8.34 -4.82 -0.89
CA GLN A 18 7.98 -6.14 -0.37
C GLN A 18 7.55 -6.08 1.10
N ARG A 19 8.27 -5.33 1.93
CA ARG A 19 7.91 -5.12 3.35
C ARG A 19 6.59 -4.37 3.49
N PHE A 20 6.36 -3.37 2.65
CA PHE A 20 5.10 -2.62 2.64
C PHE A 20 3.91 -3.52 2.27
N ILE A 21 4.06 -4.37 1.25
CA ILE A 21 3.05 -5.37 0.89
C ILE A 21 2.74 -6.27 2.09
N THR A 22 3.77 -6.85 2.72
CA THR A 22 3.59 -7.73 3.88
C THR A 22 2.91 -7.02 5.05
N LEU A 23 3.26 -5.76 5.31
CA LEU A 23 2.62 -4.97 6.35
C LEU A 23 1.13 -4.77 6.07
N LEU A 24 0.77 -4.35 4.85
CA LEU A 24 -0.64 -4.15 4.49
C LEU A 24 -1.43 -5.44 4.52
N ASP A 25 -0.83 -6.56 4.11
CA ASP A 25 -1.50 -7.86 4.18
C ASP A 25 -1.87 -8.20 5.65
N VAL A 26 -0.97 -7.97 6.61
CA VAL A 26 -1.26 -8.21 8.04
C VAL A 26 -2.32 -7.25 8.58
N ILE A 27 -2.28 -5.97 8.20
CA ILE A 27 -3.27 -4.97 8.64
C ILE A 27 -4.65 -5.31 8.11
N TYR A 28 -4.72 -5.68 6.83
CA TYR A 28 -5.95 -6.07 6.14
C TYR A 28 -6.56 -7.33 6.76
N ASP A 29 -5.76 -8.38 6.96
CA ASP A 29 -6.21 -9.64 7.58
C ASP A 29 -6.72 -9.44 9.02
N LYS A 30 -6.18 -8.45 9.74
CA LYS A 30 -6.63 -8.10 11.09
C LYS A 30 -7.77 -7.07 11.13
N ASN A 31 -8.20 -6.56 9.97
CA ASN A 31 -9.22 -5.53 9.82
C ASN A 31 -8.97 -4.30 10.72
N ILE A 32 -7.72 -3.86 10.79
CA ILE A 32 -7.32 -2.69 11.60
C ILE A 32 -7.49 -1.43 10.75
N SER A 33 -8.20 -0.42 11.29
CA SER A 33 -8.34 0.88 10.64
C SER A 33 -6.97 1.55 10.39
N LEU A 34 -6.78 2.05 9.17
CA LEU A 34 -5.53 2.58 8.67
C LEU A 34 -5.76 3.96 8.04
N ALA A 35 -5.03 4.96 8.53
CA ALA A 35 -4.88 6.24 7.85
C ALA A 35 -3.50 6.28 7.17
N VAL A 36 -3.45 6.74 5.92
CA VAL A 36 -2.21 6.87 5.16
C VAL A 36 -2.07 8.24 4.53
N THR A 37 -0.82 8.70 4.42
CA THR A 37 -0.46 9.84 3.59
C THR A 37 0.54 9.40 2.52
N ALA A 38 0.38 9.95 1.33
CA ALA A 38 1.29 9.73 0.21
C ALA A 38 1.37 11.02 -0.60
N ASP A 39 2.52 11.25 -1.23
CA ASP A 39 2.73 12.43 -2.08
C ASP A 39 1.94 12.36 -3.40
N ILE A 40 1.37 11.21 -3.71
CA ILE A 40 0.60 10.96 -4.93
C ILE A 40 -0.68 10.19 -4.64
N ASN A 41 -1.60 10.22 -5.60
CA ASN A 41 -2.81 9.41 -5.53
C ASN A 41 -2.50 7.90 -5.63
N LEU A 42 -3.36 7.08 -5.05
CA LEU A 42 -3.20 5.61 -4.99
C LEU A 42 -3.07 4.94 -6.37
N ASP A 43 -3.75 5.48 -7.38
CA ASP A 43 -3.74 5.00 -8.77
C ASP A 43 -2.42 5.31 -9.50
N GLN A 44 -1.64 6.25 -8.99
CA GLN A 44 -0.37 6.68 -9.60
C GLN A 44 0.85 5.94 -9.04
N PHE A 45 0.67 5.05 -8.05
CA PHE A 45 1.76 4.30 -7.45
C PHE A 45 2.47 3.39 -8.46
N THR A 46 3.77 3.61 -8.58
CA THR A 46 4.63 2.72 -9.37
C THR A 46 5.04 1.49 -8.57
N SER A 47 5.54 0.48 -9.27
CA SER A 47 6.02 -0.77 -8.67
C SER A 47 7.40 -1.12 -9.21
N SER A 48 8.15 -1.90 -8.45
CA SER A 48 9.20 -2.74 -9.04
C SER A 48 8.58 -3.77 -10.00
N ARG A 49 9.34 -4.14 -11.02
CA ARG A 49 8.90 -5.08 -12.07
C ARG A 49 8.52 -6.45 -11.52
N LEU A 50 9.29 -6.95 -10.55
CA LEU A 50 9.05 -8.27 -9.95
C LEU A 50 7.82 -8.29 -9.03
N LEU A 51 7.45 -7.14 -8.46
CA LEU A 51 6.34 -7.04 -7.50
C LEU A 51 5.08 -6.42 -8.10
N GLU A 52 5.04 -6.13 -9.40
CA GLU A 52 3.90 -5.46 -10.03
C GLU A 52 2.57 -6.22 -9.81
N LYS A 53 2.58 -7.54 -9.99
CA LYS A 53 1.40 -8.38 -9.78
C LYS A 53 0.91 -8.38 -8.33
N PRO A 54 1.74 -8.72 -7.31
CA PRO A 54 1.27 -8.67 -5.93
C PRO A 54 0.89 -7.25 -5.50
N PHE A 55 1.59 -6.22 -5.97
CA PHE A 55 1.34 -4.84 -5.57
C PHE A 55 0.00 -4.29 -6.08
N LYS A 56 -0.49 -4.71 -7.26
CA LYS A 56 -1.85 -4.37 -7.70
C LYS A 56 -2.91 -4.76 -6.67
N ARG A 57 -2.77 -5.94 -6.04
CA ARG A 57 -3.69 -6.40 -4.98
C ARG A 57 -3.53 -5.56 -3.71
N THR A 58 -2.31 -5.16 -3.37
CA THR A 58 -2.01 -4.29 -2.24
C THR A 58 -2.69 -2.91 -2.38
N ILE A 59 -2.69 -2.32 -3.58
CA ILE A 59 -3.39 -1.04 -3.83
C ILE A 59 -4.90 -1.19 -3.65
N SER A 60 -5.53 -2.26 -4.13
CA SER A 60 -6.96 -2.51 -3.89
C SER A 60 -7.28 -2.61 -2.39
N ARG A 61 -6.48 -3.38 -1.63
CA ARG A 61 -6.64 -3.51 -0.18
C ARG A 61 -6.47 -2.17 0.54
N LEU A 62 -5.48 -1.39 0.13
CA LEU A 62 -5.24 -0.06 0.69
C LEU A 62 -6.44 0.84 0.46
N TYR A 63 -7.00 0.85 -0.76
CA TYR A 63 -8.20 1.62 -1.08
C TYR A 63 -9.40 1.21 -0.21
N GLU A 64 -9.63 -0.09 0.01
CA GLU A 64 -10.70 -0.59 0.87
C GLU A 64 -10.53 -0.13 2.33
N LEU A 65 -9.30 -0.23 2.86
CA LEU A 65 -8.97 0.17 4.23
C LEU A 65 -9.13 1.69 4.45
N THR A 66 -8.87 2.51 3.43
CA THR A 66 -8.98 3.98 3.51
C THR A 66 -10.34 4.51 3.10
N SER A 67 -11.12 3.76 2.32
CA SER A 67 -12.45 4.17 1.84
C SER A 67 -13.58 3.79 2.81
N ASN A 68 -13.32 2.95 3.81
CA ASN A 68 -14.29 2.62 4.86
C ASN A 68 -14.67 3.81 5.77
N GLU A 69 -14.14 5.03 5.51
CA GLU A 69 -14.64 6.28 6.10
C GLU A 69 -15.81 6.92 5.32
N TYR A 70 -16.27 6.32 4.22
CA TYR A 70 -17.50 6.72 3.53
C TYR A 70 -18.67 5.80 3.88
N ASN A 71 -19.10 5.80 5.13
CA ASN A 71 -20.48 5.47 5.54
C ASN A 71 -20.87 6.29 6.76
#